data_AF-A0A3M1ZB18-F1
#
_entry.id   AF-A0A3M1ZB18-F1
#
_cell.length_a   1.000
_cell.length_b   1.000
_cell.length_c   1.000
_cell.angle_alpha   90.00
_cell.angle_beta   90.00
_cell.angle_gamma   90.00
#
_symmetry.space_group_name_H-M   'P 1'
#
loop_
_entity.id
_entity.type
_entity.pdbx_description
1 polymer ?
#
loop_
_entity_poly.entity_id
_entity_poly.type
_entity_poly.pdbx_seq_one_letter_code
_entity_poly.pdbx_strand_id
1 'polypeptide(L)'
;MTQRDFVHLHVHTEFSLLDGLSRIKQLVKRAAELEMPSLAITDHGTMFGVIDFYRACNDYEIRPIIGVEAYLAPRSMRDKDPKLDKQAYHMLLLAYNQTGYQNLLKISSAAQLEGYYYRPRVDKEFLAQHAEGLIATSGCLAAEIPRMVQHGNDGEARELIGWYQEVFGPENFFLELQWHDIPELHELNKWLIDYQRSGHSPVGLLATNDVHYIMPSDADIQDTLLAIQTGTLKHEQNRMRMSDPSYYLTTQEEMWRYFGEVPEALANSLAIAERCEVDLEKKGYHLPNFPVPAEFESAGDYLRYLAYRGLAWRYGDDAERDPVLHERIERELQIIHNMGFDTYFLIVWDLCEFARFADIWWNVRGSG
;
A
#
# COMPACT_ATOMS: atom_id res chain seq x y z
N MET A 1 16.02 22.32 -1.83
CA MET A 1 15.15 22.12 -3.00
C MET A 1 15.44 23.17 -4.04
N THR A 2 15.63 22.79 -5.29
CA THR A 2 15.78 23.76 -6.39
C THR A 2 14.40 24.20 -6.90
N GLN A 3 14.35 25.18 -7.80
CA GLN A 3 13.09 25.65 -8.39
C GLN A 3 12.39 24.57 -9.25
N ARG A 4 13.05 23.42 -9.51
CA ARG A 4 12.55 22.37 -10.42
C ARG A 4 12.44 20.99 -9.80
N ASP A 5 12.34 20.90 -8.48
CA ASP A 5 12.20 19.60 -7.85
C ASP A 5 10.82 18.97 -8.17
N PHE A 6 10.74 17.64 -8.23
CA PHE A 6 9.52 16.87 -8.49
C PHE A 6 9.62 15.47 -7.87
N VAL A 7 8.48 14.93 -7.44
CA VAL A 7 8.36 13.57 -6.88
C VAL A 7 7.24 12.79 -7.54
N HIS A 8 7.48 11.51 -7.82
CA HIS A 8 6.47 10.62 -8.39
C HIS A 8 5.54 10.09 -7.31
N LEU A 9 4.23 10.36 -7.48
CA LEU A 9 3.17 9.97 -6.56
C LEU A 9 2.25 8.85 -7.08
N HIS A 10 2.34 8.50 -8.36
CA HIS A 10 1.56 7.42 -8.99
C HIS A 10 2.55 6.44 -9.64
N VAL A 11 2.84 5.35 -8.94
CA VAL A 11 3.90 4.40 -9.26
C VAL A 11 3.49 2.97 -8.92
N HIS A 12 3.58 2.12 -9.93
CA HIS A 12 3.32 0.69 -9.90
C HIS A 12 4.63 -0.09 -9.82
N THR A 13 4.72 -0.95 -8.81
CA THR A 13 5.84 -1.87 -8.57
C THR A 13 5.56 -3.24 -9.16
N GLU A 14 6.47 -4.20 -8.96
CA GLU A 14 6.23 -5.60 -9.33
C GLU A 14 5.03 -6.24 -8.60
N PHE A 15 4.48 -5.57 -7.57
CA PHE A 15 3.31 -6.04 -6.84
C PHE A 15 1.97 -5.62 -7.47
N SER A 16 1.99 -4.72 -8.46
CA SER A 16 0.91 -4.60 -9.46
C SER A 16 0.98 -5.79 -10.42
N LEU A 17 0.50 -6.94 -9.94
CA LEU A 17 0.77 -8.23 -10.57
C LEU A 17 0.40 -8.27 -12.05
N LEU A 18 1.39 -8.70 -12.86
CA LEU A 18 1.28 -8.85 -14.31
C LEU A 18 0.98 -7.54 -15.06
N ASP A 19 1.36 -6.40 -14.48
CA ASP A 19 1.15 -5.09 -15.08
C ASP A 19 2.33 -4.15 -14.77
N GLY A 20 2.64 -3.94 -13.49
CA GLY A 20 3.84 -3.22 -13.04
C GLY A 20 5.10 -4.08 -13.13
N LEU A 21 6.17 -3.49 -13.64
CA LEU A 21 7.48 -4.12 -13.85
C LEU A 21 8.55 -3.57 -12.90
N SER A 22 8.29 -2.42 -12.27
CA SER A 22 9.27 -1.68 -11.47
C SER A 22 9.69 -2.42 -10.21
N ARG A 23 10.84 -3.11 -10.25
CA ARG A 23 11.38 -3.78 -9.06
C ARG A 23 11.73 -2.79 -7.95
N ILE A 24 11.10 -2.90 -6.78
CA ILE A 24 11.22 -1.95 -5.65
C ILE A 24 12.64 -1.44 -5.43
N LYS A 25 13.62 -2.35 -5.23
CA LYS A 25 15.00 -1.93 -4.93
C LYS A 25 15.65 -1.14 -6.07
N GLN A 26 15.37 -1.50 -7.32
CA GLN A 26 15.91 -0.83 -8.49
C GLN A 26 15.20 0.51 -8.72
N LEU A 27 13.89 0.55 -8.49
CA LEU A 27 13.05 1.73 -8.58
C LEU A 27 13.51 2.81 -7.58
N VAL A 28 13.64 2.46 -6.31
CA VAL A 28 14.10 3.40 -5.26
C VAL A 28 15.54 3.87 -5.53
N LYS A 29 16.43 2.94 -5.92
CA LYS A 29 17.79 3.30 -6.31
C LYS A 29 17.79 4.33 -7.45
N ARG A 30 16.94 4.13 -8.47
CA ARG A 30 16.84 5.05 -9.61
C ARG A 30 16.31 6.41 -9.17
N ALA A 31 15.32 6.47 -8.28
CA ALA A 31 14.82 7.72 -7.73
C ALA A 31 15.92 8.50 -6.99
N ALA A 32 16.78 7.80 -6.24
CA ALA A 32 17.96 8.39 -5.59
C ALA A 32 19.01 8.90 -6.60
N GLU A 33 19.28 8.15 -7.67
CA GLU A 33 20.15 8.60 -8.77
C GLU A 33 19.60 9.83 -9.51
N LEU A 34 18.28 10.03 -9.49
CA LEU A 34 17.58 11.20 -10.03
C LEU A 34 17.42 12.33 -9.02
N GLU A 35 18.02 12.20 -7.83
CA GLU A 35 17.99 13.19 -6.75
C GLU A 35 16.57 13.55 -6.27
N MET A 36 15.62 12.61 -6.37
CA MET A 36 14.26 12.81 -5.85
C MET A 36 14.26 12.67 -4.33
N PRO A 37 13.63 13.58 -3.56
CA PRO A 37 13.61 13.48 -2.09
C PRO A 37 12.62 12.44 -1.57
N SER A 38 11.66 12.01 -2.39
CA SER A 38 10.57 11.11 -1.99
C SER A 38 10.07 10.31 -3.17
N LEU A 39 9.43 9.17 -2.88
CA LEU A 39 8.81 8.32 -3.89
C LEU A 39 7.59 7.62 -3.30
N ALA A 40 6.52 7.49 -4.09
CA ALA A 40 5.33 6.73 -3.70
C ALA A 40 5.35 5.27 -4.19
N ILE A 41 4.60 4.43 -3.47
CA ILE A 41 4.15 3.11 -3.91
C ILE A 41 2.62 3.14 -3.95
N THR A 42 2.03 2.86 -5.12
CA THR A 42 0.57 2.94 -5.34
C THR A 42 0.10 1.79 -6.22
N ASP A 43 0.43 0.57 -5.81
CA ASP A 43 0.06 -0.61 -6.58
C ASP A 43 -1.45 -0.78 -6.76
N HIS A 44 -1.83 -1.48 -7.84
CA HIS A 44 -3.22 -1.76 -8.16
C HIS A 44 -3.91 -2.60 -7.08
N GLY A 45 -4.82 -1.99 -6.33
CA GLY A 45 -5.75 -2.63 -5.39
C GLY A 45 -5.09 -3.45 -4.28
N THR A 46 -3.78 -3.28 -4.05
CA THR A 46 -3.01 -4.08 -3.10
C THR A 46 -1.90 -3.25 -2.45
N MET A 47 -1.44 -3.70 -1.28
CA MET A 47 -0.34 -3.07 -0.52
C MET A 47 0.77 -4.07 -0.20
N PHE A 48 0.96 -5.07 -1.05
CA PHE A 48 1.83 -6.23 -0.77
C PHE A 48 3.31 -5.84 -0.62
N GLY A 49 3.77 -4.87 -1.42
CA GLY A 49 5.16 -4.43 -1.44
C GLY A 49 5.54 -3.39 -0.38
N VAL A 50 4.60 -2.90 0.43
CA VAL A 50 4.80 -1.70 1.27
C VAL A 50 5.98 -1.81 2.24
N ILE A 51 6.16 -2.95 2.92
CA ILE A 51 7.27 -3.11 3.87
C ILE A 51 8.63 -3.21 3.16
N ASP A 52 8.68 -3.90 2.02
CA ASP A 52 9.91 -4.00 1.22
C ASP A 52 10.28 -2.64 0.60
N PHE A 53 9.28 -1.88 0.16
CA PHE A 53 9.43 -0.51 -0.33
C PHE A 53 9.92 0.42 0.77
N TYR A 54 9.27 0.43 1.93
CA TYR A 54 9.65 1.27 3.07
C TYR A 54 11.11 1.04 3.49
N ARG A 55 11.53 -0.24 3.58
CA ARG A 55 12.92 -0.60 3.89
C ARG A 55 13.90 -0.15 2.81
N ALA A 56 13.56 -0.37 1.53
CA ALA A 56 14.40 0.08 0.42
C ALA A 56 14.56 1.60 0.42
N CYS A 57 13.47 2.35 0.66
CA CYS A 57 13.50 3.81 0.81
C CYS A 57 14.47 4.24 1.92
N ASN A 58 14.41 3.61 3.10
CA ASN A 58 15.35 3.88 4.19
C ASN A 58 16.80 3.59 3.82
N ASP A 59 17.08 2.47 3.12
CA ASP A 59 18.44 2.10 2.68
C ASP A 59 19.05 3.12 1.70
N TYR A 60 18.22 3.86 0.95
CA TYR A 60 18.62 4.85 -0.05
C TYR A 60 18.33 6.30 0.36
N GLU A 61 17.95 6.55 1.63
CA GLU A 61 17.63 7.88 2.16
C GLU A 61 16.52 8.62 1.38
N ILE A 62 15.57 7.87 0.81
CA ILE A 62 14.37 8.39 0.14
C ILE A 62 13.21 8.36 1.14
N ARG A 63 12.44 9.45 1.24
CA ARG A 63 11.21 9.44 2.07
C ARG A 63 10.12 8.60 1.38
N PRO A 64 9.61 7.52 2.01
CA PRO A 64 8.56 6.70 1.42
C PRO A 64 7.19 7.37 1.54
N ILE A 65 6.40 7.33 0.48
CA ILE A 65 5.00 7.73 0.48
C ILE A 65 4.15 6.48 0.24
N ILE A 66 3.26 6.17 1.18
CA ILE A 66 2.49 4.93 1.12
C ILE A 66 1.11 5.22 0.55
N GLY A 67 0.75 4.51 -0.52
CA GLY A 67 -0.54 4.64 -1.18
C GLY A 67 -1.02 3.34 -1.80
N VAL A 68 -2.10 3.45 -2.57
CA VAL A 68 -2.70 2.38 -3.37
C VAL A 68 -3.49 3.03 -4.49
N GLU A 69 -3.43 2.46 -5.70
CA GLU A 69 -4.43 2.78 -6.72
C GLU A 69 -5.61 1.83 -6.53
N ALA A 70 -6.63 2.30 -5.80
CA ALA A 70 -7.80 1.52 -5.46
C ALA A 70 -8.75 1.36 -6.66
N TYR A 71 -9.52 0.27 -6.65
CA TYR A 71 -10.64 0.12 -7.57
C TYR A 71 -11.94 0.58 -6.90
N LEU A 72 -12.64 1.52 -7.52
CA LEU A 72 -13.96 1.99 -7.10
C LEU A 72 -15.04 1.26 -7.92
N ALA A 73 -15.99 0.63 -7.22
CA ALA A 73 -17.16 0.03 -7.84
C ALA A 73 -18.07 1.13 -8.41
N PRO A 74 -18.69 0.90 -9.58
CA PRO A 74 -19.61 1.89 -10.17
C PRO A 74 -20.92 2.04 -9.39
N ARG A 75 -21.25 1.05 -8.56
CA ARG A 75 -22.41 1.04 -7.67
C ARG A 75 -21.96 0.56 -6.28
N SER A 76 -22.60 -0.44 -5.68
CA SER A 76 -22.09 -1.04 -4.45
C SER A 76 -20.93 -2.00 -4.75
N MET A 77 -19.98 -2.11 -3.82
CA MET A 77 -18.92 -3.12 -3.90
C MET A 77 -19.47 -4.55 -3.84
N ARG A 78 -20.70 -4.72 -3.33
CA ARG A 78 -21.42 -6.00 -3.26
C ARG A 78 -22.16 -6.36 -4.56
N ASP A 79 -22.37 -5.41 -5.47
CA ASP A 79 -23.08 -5.65 -6.74
C ASP A 79 -22.18 -6.38 -7.75
N LYS A 80 -22.71 -7.42 -8.42
CA LYS A 80 -21.95 -8.28 -9.35
C LYS A 80 -22.67 -8.49 -10.69
N ASP A 81 -23.35 -7.46 -11.17
CA ASP A 81 -23.98 -7.49 -12.50
C ASP A 81 -22.90 -7.48 -13.61
N PRO A 82 -22.93 -8.43 -14.55
CA PRO A 82 -21.91 -8.56 -15.60
C PRO A 82 -21.89 -7.43 -16.64
N LYS A 83 -22.92 -6.58 -16.70
CA LYS A 83 -22.98 -5.41 -17.57
C LYS A 83 -22.63 -4.13 -16.82
N LEU A 84 -23.19 -3.97 -15.62
CA LEU A 84 -23.09 -2.71 -14.87
C LEU A 84 -21.85 -2.65 -13.98
N ASP A 85 -21.37 -3.79 -13.46
CA ASP A 85 -20.34 -3.82 -12.41
C ASP A 85 -19.00 -4.40 -12.86
N LYS A 86 -18.90 -4.79 -14.14
CA LYS A 86 -17.69 -5.41 -14.70
C LYS A 86 -16.48 -4.47 -14.71
N GLN A 87 -16.71 -3.17 -14.92
CA GLN A 87 -15.65 -2.17 -15.00
C GLN A 87 -15.64 -1.33 -13.73
N ALA A 88 -14.56 -1.47 -12.96
CA ALA A 88 -14.27 -0.54 -11.88
C ALA A 88 -13.62 0.74 -12.43
N TYR A 89 -13.63 1.78 -11.61
CA TYR A 89 -12.84 2.99 -11.80
C TYR A 89 -11.55 2.90 -10.99
N HIS A 90 -10.49 3.54 -11.46
CA HIS A 90 -9.27 3.70 -10.68
C HIS A 90 -9.39 4.91 -9.75
N MET A 91 -8.66 4.88 -8.64
CA MET A 91 -8.55 6.00 -7.72
C MET A 91 -7.24 5.96 -6.95
N LEU A 92 -6.40 6.96 -7.17
CA LEU A 92 -5.15 7.10 -6.43
C LEU A 92 -5.45 7.58 -5.00
N LEU A 93 -4.96 6.84 -4.00
CA LEU A 93 -5.06 7.19 -2.59
C LEU A 93 -3.67 7.18 -1.95
N LEU A 94 -3.33 8.23 -1.21
CA LEU A 94 -2.07 8.37 -0.48
C LEU A 94 -2.36 8.60 1.00
N ALA A 95 -1.66 7.90 1.90
CA ALA A 95 -1.74 8.14 3.32
C ALA A 95 -0.84 9.32 3.71
N TYR A 96 -1.42 10.43 4.17
CA TYR A 96 -0.62 11.55 4.67
C TYR A 96 -0.26 11.42 6.15
N ASN A 97 -0.90 10.51 6.88
CA ASN A 97 -0.57 10.22 8.28
C ASN A 97 -0.85 8.74 8.64
N GLN A 98 -0.58 8.37 9.90
CA GLN A 98 -0.82 7.00 10.39
C GLN A 98 -2.30 6.57 10.32
N THR A 99 -3.25 7.49 10.54
CA THR A 99 -4.69 7.20 10.39
C THR A 99 -5.02 6.84 8.95
N GLY A 100 -4.49 7.61 8.00
CA GLY A 100 -4.61 7.32 6.57
C GLY A 100 -4.06 5.95 6.21
N TYR A 101 -2.87 5.61 6.71
CA TYR A 101 -2.28 4.29 6.47
C TYR A 101 -3.17 3.16 6.99
N GLN A 102 -3.73 3.30 8.20
CA GLN A 102 -4.69 2.33 8.74
C GLN A 102 -5.97 2.24 7.89
N ASN A 103 -6.43 3.36 7.34
CA ASN A 103 -7.57 3.38 6.44
C ASN A 103 -7.25 2.71 5.09
N LEU A 104 -6.05 2.89 4.52
CA LEU A 104 -5.61 2.16 3.34
C LEU A 104 -5.59 0.63 3.57
N LEU A 105 -5.15 0.18 4.75
CA LEU A 105 -5.20 -1.23 5.13
C LEU A 105 -6.63 -1.76 5.17
N LYS A 106 -7.57 -1.00 5.75
CA LYS A 106 -9.01 -1.36 5.78
C LYS A 106 -9.62 -1.40 4.39
N ILE A 107 -9.36 -0.38 3.56
CA ILE A 107 -9.82 -0.29 2.17
C ILE A 107 -9.32 -1.51 1.38
N SER A 108 -8.02 -1.77 1.41
CA SER A 108 -7.42 -2.91 0.70
C SER A 108 -7.97 -4.25 1.18
N SER A 109 -8.19 -4.40 2.49
CA SER A 109 -8.74 -5.63 3.07
C SER A 109 -10.20 -5.85 2.69
N ALA A 110 -11.05 -4.83 2.83
CA ALA A 110 -12.47 -4.90 2.46
C ALA A 110 -12.66 -5.14 0.97
N ALA A 111 -11.85 -4.50 0.13
CA ALA A 111 -11.85 -4.69 -1.32
C ALA A 111 -11.65 -6.17 -1.72
N GLN A 112 -10.75 -6.86 -1.02
CA GLN A 112 -10.44 -8.28 -1.25
C GLN A 112 -11.48 -9.22 -0.64
N LEU A 113 -11.90 -8.97 0.61
CA LEU A 113 -12.76 -9.87 1.37
C LEU A 113 -14.24 -9.75 1.00
N GLU A 114 -14.70 -8.53 0.69
CA GLU A 114 -16.12 -8.24 0.45
C GLU A 114 -16.40 -7.83 -1.00
N GLY A 115 -15.55 -6.97 -1.56
CA GLY A 115 -15.83 -6.27 -2.81
C GLY A 115 -15.32 -6.92 -4.10
N TYR A 116 -14.68 -8.09 -4.00
CA TYR A 116 -14.00 -8.70 -5.14
C TYR A 116 -14.98 -9.13 -6.25
N TYR A 117 -14.79 -8.54 -7.42
CA TYR A 117 -15.44 -8.92 -8.67
C TYR A 117 -14.55 -8.51 -9.86
N TYR A 118 -13.80 -9.47 -10.41
CA TYR A 118 -12.67 -9.29 -11.34
C TYR A 118 -11.47 -8.50 -10.79
N ARG A 119 -11.73 -7.43 -10.05
CA ARG A 119 -10.78 -6.62 -9.29
C ARG A 119 -11.26 -6.50 -7.83
N PRO A 120 -10.38 -6.23 -6.85
CA PRO A 120 -10.76 -5.94 -5.47
C PRO A 120 -11.26 -4.49 -5.38
N ARG A 121 -12.56 -4.29 -5.13
CA ARG A 121 -13.21 -2.95 -5.24
C ARG A 121 -13.79 -2.49 -3.91
N VAL A 122 -13.80 -1.19 -3.64
CA VAL A 122 -14.66 -0.58 -2.62
C VAL A 122 -15.72 0.31 -3.29
N ASP A 123 -16.77 0.70 -2.57
CA ASP A 123 -17.73 1.69 -3.05
C ASP A 123 -17.52 3.05 -2.36
N LYS A 124 -18.22 4.06 -2.87
CA LYS A 124 -18.13 5.44 -2.39
C LYS A 124 -18.54 5.60 -0.93
N GLU A 125 -19.52 4.81 -0.47
CA GLU A 125 -19.96 4.85 0.92
C GLU A 125 -18.84 4.35 1.86
N PHE A 126 -18.25 3.19 1.55
CA PHE A 126 -17.15 2.67 2.33
C PHE A 126 -15.93 3.61 2.30
N LEU A 127 -15.62 4.16 1.13
CA LEU A 127 -14.53 5.11 0.95
C LEU A 127 -14.72 6.36 1.82
N ALA A 128 -15.93 6.93 1.84
CA ALA A 128 -16.22 8.11 2.64
C ALA A 128 -16.06 7.87 4.15
N GLN A 129 -16.39 6.67 4.63
CA GLN A 129 -16.20 6.29 6.04
C GLN A 129 -14.72 6.12 6.43
N HIS A 130 -13.81 6.05 5.46
CA HIS A 130 -12.39 5.79 5.64
C HIS A 130 -11.50 6.87 4.99
N ALA A 131 -12.04 8.06 4.71
CA ALA A 131 -11.32 9.13 4.01
C ALA A 131 -10.32 9.90 4.91
N GLU A 132 -10.48 9.84 6.24
CA GLU A 132 -9.58 10.54 7.16
C GLU A 132 -8.11 10.10 6.97
N GLY A 133 -7.20 11.07 6.89
CA GLY A 133 -5.78 10.77 6.72
C GLY A 133 -5.36 10.47 5.29
N LEU A 134 -6.28 10.54 4.32
CA LEU A 134 -6.01 10.25 2.91
C LEU A 134 -5.99 11.50 2.03
N ILE A 135 -5.08 11.51 1.07
CA ILE A 135 -5.15 12.34 -0.14
C ILE A 135 -5.66 11.48 -1.28
N ALA A 136 -6.52 12.04 -2.12
CA ALA A 136 -7.10 11.40 -3.28
C ALA A 136 -6.90 12.25 -4.54
N THR A 137 -6.99 11.62 -5.71
CA THR A 137 -6.94 12.34 -6.98
C THR A 137 -8.10 11.98 -7.91
N SER A 138 -8.28 12.77 -8.97
CA SER A 138 -9.19 12.42 -10.07
C SER A 138 -8.76 11.18 -10.86
N GLY A 139 -7.53 10.69 -10.68
CA GLY A 139 -7.00 9.46 -11.27
C GLY A 139 -6.63 9.54 -12.75
N CYS A 140 -6.20 8.39 -13.28
CA CYS A 140 -5.86 8.18 -14.70
C CYS A 140 -7.11 8.10 -15.60
N LEU A 141 -6.94 7.84 -16.90
CA LEU A 141 -8.06 7.72 -17.86
C LEU A 141 -9.12 6.66 -17.46
N ALA A 142 -8.75 5.67 -16.65
CA ALA A 142 -9.67 4.65 -16.16
C ALA A 142 -10.49 5.10 -14.93
N ALA A 143 -10.24 6.28 -14.37
CA ALA A 143 -10.93 6.82 -13.21
C ALA A 143 -12.30 7.45 -13.55
N GLU A 144 -13.07 7.74 -12.51
CA GLU A 144 -14.47 8.12 -12.65
C GLU A 144 -14.67 9.49 -13.32
N ILE A 145 -13.99 10.53 -12.83
CA ILE A 145 -14.07 11.89 -13.40
C ILE A 145 -13.55 11.91 -14.85
N PRO A 146 -12.35 11.38 -15.16
CA PRO A 146 -11.86 11.26 -16.53
C PRO A 146 -12.86 10.64 -17.51
N ARG A 147 -13.51 9.54 -17.13
CA ARG A 147 -14.52 8.90 -17.98
C ARG A 147 -15.75 9.76 -18.21
N MET A 148 -16.20 10.54 -17.23
CA MET A 148 -17.32 11.47 -17.43
C MET A 148 -16.95 12.57 -18.43
N VAL A 149 -15.76 13.14 -18.33
CA VAL A 149 -15.25 14.14 -19.27
C VAL A 149 -15.15 13.55 -20.68
N GLN A 150 -14.58 12.34 -20.83
CA GLN A 150 -14.44 11.67 -22.13
C GLN A 150 -15.79 11.36 -22.79
N HIS A 151 -16.83 11.10 -22.02
CA HIS A 151 -18.19 10.88 -22.53
C HIS A 151 -18.99 12.17 -22.76
N GLY A 152 -18.40 13.35 -22.50
CA GLY A 152 -19.07 14.65 -22.64
C GLY A 152 -20.08 14.95 -21.52
N ASN A 153 -19.98 14.25 -20.39
CA ASN A 153 -20.82 14.43 -19.21
C ASN A 153 -20.22 15.46 -18.24
N ASP A 154 -19.95 16.67 -18.74
CA ASP A 154 -19.30 17.74 -17.96
C ASP A 154 -20.00 18.07 -16.64
N GLY A 155 -21.34 18.06 -16.61
CA GLY A 155 -22.11 18.34 -15.40
C GLY A 155 -21.83 17.31 -14.30
N GLU A 156 -21.83 16.02 -14.65
CA GLU A 156 -21.56 14.92 -13.74
C GLU A 156 -20.11 14.96 -13.24
N ALA A 157 -19.14 15.25 -14.12
CA ALA A 157 -17.75 15.43 -13.73
C ALA A 157 -17.58 16.51 -12.65
N ARG A 158 -18.30 17.63 -12.76
CA ARG A 158 -18.25 18.73 -11.76
C ARG A 158 -18.89 18.34 -10.43
N GLU A 159 -20.03 17.64 -10.48
CA GLU A 159 -20.68 17.11 -9.28
C GLU A 159 -19.77 16.12 -8.54
N LEU A 160 -19.09 15.24 -9.29
CA LEU A 160 -18.11 14.31 -8.74
C LEU A 160 -16.94 15.03 -8.07
N ILE A 161 -16.36 16.06 -8.69
CA ILE A 161 -15.29 16.85 -8.06
C ILE A 161 -15.76 17.44 -6.73
N GLY A 162 -16.98 18.00 -6.68
CA GLY A 162 -17.58 18.50 -5.46
C GLY A 162 -17.69 17.41 -4.38
N TRP A 163 -18.22 16.24 -4.74
CA TRP A 163 -18.35 15.10 -3.83
C TRP A 163 -17.00 14.65 -3.26
N TYR A 164 -15.97 14.50 -4.10
CA TYR A 164 -14.64 14.09 -3.63
C TYR A 164 -14.01 15.15 -2.69
N GLN A 165 -14.23 16.44 -2.94
CA GLN A 165 -13.77 17.48 -2.02
C GLN A 165 -14.52 17.48 -0.69
N GLU A 166 -15.82 17.17 -0.69
CA GLU A 166 -16.60 17.01 0.55
C GLU A 166 -16.11 15.81 1.38
N VAL A 167 -15.73 14.71 0.71
CA VAL A 167 -15.28 13.48 1.37
C VAL A 167 -13.86 13.59 1.92
N PHE A 168 -12.91 14.02 1.10
CA PHE A 168 -11.49 14.06 1.49
C PHE A 168 -11.11 15.39 2.15
N GLY A 169 -11.83 16.46 1.83
CA GLY A 169 -11.50 17.83 2.18
C GLY A 169 -10.82 18.58 1.02
N PRO A 170 -10.96 19.91 0.95
CA PRO A 170 -10.50 20.72 -0.18
C PRO A 170 -8.97 20.70 -0.38
N GLU A 171 -8.20 20.42 0.66
CA GLU A 171 -6.73 20.31 0.60
C GLU A 171 -6.22 18.88 0.34
N ASN A 172 -7.12 17.91 0.23
CA ASN A 172 -6.81 16.49 0.13
C ASN A 172 -7.35 15.84 -1.14
N PHE A 173 -7.95 16.62 -2.04
CA PHE A 173 -8.38 16.15 -3.35
C PHE A 173 -7.75 17.00 -4.46
N PHE A 174 -7.11 16.34 -5.42
CA PHE A 174 -6.39 16.99 -6.52
C PHE A 174 -6.88 16.48 -7.88
N LEU A 175 -6.92 17.37 -8.86
CA LEU A 175 -7.09 16.99 -10.27
C LEU A 175 -5.74 16.52 -10.81
N GLU A 176 -5.66 15.24 -11.16
CA GLU A 176 -4.45 14.59 -11.63
C GLU A 176 -4.23 14.86 -13.12
N LEU A 177 -3.06 15.37 -13.45
CA LEU A 177 -2.57 15.58 -14.80
C LEU A 177 -1.48 14.55 -15.08
N GLN A 178 -1.66 13.78 -16.14
CA GLN A 178 -0.69 12.77 -16.61
C GLN A 178 -0.22 13.12 -18.01
N TRP A 179 1.01 12.74 -18.35
CA TRP A 179 1.55 12.98 -19.69
C TRP A 179 1.97 11.68 -20.36
N HIS A 180 1.31 11.39 -21.47
CA HIS A 180 1.63 10.35 -22.45
C HIS A 180 1.18 10.88 -23.82
N ASP A 181 1.76 10.41 -24.93
CA ASP A 181 1.35 10.83 -26.29
C ASP A 181 0.01 10.15 -26.67
N ILE A 182 -1.07 10.58 -25.99
CA ILE A 182 -2.43 10.03 -26.09
C ILE A 182 -3.39 11.22 -26.26
N PRO A 183 -4.07 11.37 -27.42
CA PRO A 183 -4.96 12.50 -27.70
C PRO A 183 -6.02 12.74 -26.63
N GLU A 184 -6.64 11.67 -26.13
CA GLU A 184 -7.69 11.74 -25.11
C GLU A 184 -7.16 12.30 -23.77
N LEU A 185 -5.89 12.06 -23.45
CA LEU A 185 -5.26 12.58 -22.24
C LEU A 185 -4.95 14.08 -22.36
N HIS A 186 -4.55 14.55 -23.54
CA HIS A 186 -4.34 15.98 -23.77
C HIS A 186 -5.64 16.78 -23.65
N GLU A 187 -6.75 16.27 -24.19
CA GLU A 187 -8.06 16.90 -24.05
C GLU A 187 -8.55 16.88 -22.60
N LEU A 188 -8.34 15.77 -21.88
CA LEU A 188 -8.65 15.69 -20.45
C LEU A 188 -7.85 16.71 -19.63
N ASN A 189 -6.52 16.76 -19.80
CA ASN A 189 -5.67 17.71 -19.08
C ASN A 189 -6.12 19.15 -19.29
N LYS A 190 -6.45 19.50 -20.55
CA LYS A 190 -6.98 20.82 -20.88
C LYS A 190 -8.28 21.10 -20.13
N TRP A 191 -9.22 20.16 -20.12
CA TRP A 191 -10.49 20.30 -19.40
C TRP A 191 -10.27 20.49 -17.89
N LEU A 192 -9.37 19.71 -17.28
CA LEU A 192 -9.06 19.80 -15.85
C LEU A 192 -8.42 21.16 -15.48
N ILE A 193 -7.50 21.64 -16.31
CA ILE A 193 -6.87 22.96 -16.16
C ILE A 193 -7.90 24.07 -16.31
N ASP A 194 -8.76 24.01 -17.34
CA ASP A 194 -9.81 25.00 -17.58
C ASP A 194 -10.84 25.00 -16.44
N TYR A 195 -11.20 23.83 -15.90
CA TYR A 195 -12.06 23.72 -14.72
C TYR A 195 -11.42 24.37 -13.50
N GLN A 196 -10.15 24.08 -13.20
CA GLN A 196 -9.46 24.71 -12.07
C GLN A 196 -9.39 26.25 -12.24
N ARG A 197 -9.02 26.74 -13.42
CA ARG A 197 -8.92 28.18 -13.73
C ARG A 197 -10.25 28.92 -13.66
N SER A 198 -11.36 28.22 -13.91
CA SER A 198 -12.69 28.81 -13.84
C SER A 198 -13.11 29.22 -12.43
N GLY A 199 -12.42 28.70 -11.39
CA GLY A 199 -12.65 29.09 -10.00
C GLY A 199 -13.96 28.58 -9.38
N HIS A 200 -14.63 27.60 -9.99
CA HIS A 200 -15.84 26.98 -9.42
C HIS A 200 -15.56 26.24 -8.11
N SER A 201 -14.32 25.81 -7.90
CA SER A 201 -13.86 25.04 -6.74
C SER A 201 -12.40 25.37 -6.43
N PRO A 202 -11.96 25.32 -5.16
CA PRO A 202 -10.57 25.52 -4.76
C PRO A 202 -9.66 24.31 -5.04
N VAL A 203 -10.07 23.37 -5.91
CA VAL A 203 -9.31 22.13 -6.18
C VAL A 203 -7.93 22.42 -6.76
N GLY A 204 -6.91 21.74 -6.24
CA GLY A 204 -5.54 21.82 -6.75
C GLY A 204 -5.30 20.92 -7.96
N LEU A 205 -4.25 21.20 -8.73
CA LEU A 205 -3.75 20.33 -9.79
C LEU A 205 -2.56 19.51 -9.25
N LEU A 206 -2.37 18.29 -9.74
CA LEU A 206 -1.24 17.45 -9.38
C LEU A 206 -0.69 16.77 -10.64
N ALA A 207 0.60 16.94 -10.92
CA ALA A 207 1.27 16.23 -12.01
C ALA A 207 1.77 14.85 -11.55
N THR A 208 1.49 13.82 -12.33
CA THR A 208 1.99 12.44 -12.16
C THR A 208 2.33 11.84 -13.53
N ASN A 209 2.84 10.60 -13.57
CA ASN A 209 3.23 9.94 -14.81
C ASN A 209 2.85 8.44 -14.87
N ASP A 210 2.00 7.98 -13.93
CA ASP A 210 1.49 6.60 -13.89
C ASP A 210 2.58 5.54 -14.14
N VAL A 211 3.64 5.55 -13.33
CA VAL A 211 4.89 4.83 -13.65
C VAL A 211 4.70 3.32 -13.52
N HIS A 212 4.98 2.55 -14.56
CA HIS A 212 4.87 1.09 -14.56
C HIS A 212 6.21 0.37 -14.76
N TYR A 213 7.25 1.08 -15.18
CA TYR A 213 8.61 0.54 -15.32
C TYR A 213 9.67 1.62 -15.02
N ILE A 214 10.94 1.21 -14.94
CA ILE A 214 11.99 2.11 -14.43
C ILE A 214 12.65 2.87 -15.57
N MET A 215 13.04 2.18 -16.65
CA MET A 215 13.78 2.78 -17.76
C MET A 215 12.94 2.82 -19.04
N PRO A 216 13.15 3.80 -19.93
CA PRO A 216 12.47 3.81 -21.24
C PRO A 216 12.67 2.52 -22.05
N SER A 217 13.83 1.86 -21.88
CA SER A 217 14.15 0.58 -22.53
C SER A 217 13.26 -0.59 -22.08
N ASP A 218 12.55 -0.46 -20.96
CA ASP A 218 11.76 -1.54 -20.37
C ASP A 218 10.35 -1.64 -20.97
N ALA A 219 9.95 -0.68 -21.83
CA ALA A 219 8.62 -0.64 -22.45
C ALA A 219 8.27 -1.95 -23.19
N ASP A 220 9.22 -2.55 -23.92
CA ASP A 220 8.98 -3.82 -24.63
C ASP A 220 8.80 -5.02 -23.70
N ILE A 221 9.45 -4.97 -22.53
CA ILE A 221 9.35 -5.98 -21.48
C ILE A 221 7.98 -5.86 -20.79
N GLN A 222 7.55 -4.62 -20.49
CA GLN A 222 6.23 -4.36 -19.93
C GLN A 222 5.12 -4.82 -20.90
N ASP A 223 5.26 -4.51 -22.18
CA ASP A 223 4.32 -4.97 -23.20
C ASP A 223 4.23 -6.51 -23.27
N THR A 224 5.37 -7.19 -23.06
CA THR A 224 5.42 -8.65 -22.95
C THR A 224 4.70 -9.16 -21.69
N LEU A 225 4.81 -8.45 -20.58
CA LEU A 225 4.11 -8.76 -19.33
C LEU A 225 2.59 -8.69 -19.51
N LEU A 226 2.08 -7.64 -20.18
CA LEU A 226 0.65 -7.51 -20.51
C LEU A 226 0.15 -8.60 -21.46
N ALA A 227 0.97 -9.00 -22.44
CA ALA A 227 0.65 -10.12 -23.32
C ALA A 227 0.47 -11.43 -22.52
N ILE A 228 1.32 -11.67 -21.52
CA ILE A 228 1.21 -12.81 -20.59
C ILE A 228 -0.07 -12.69 -19.73
N GLN A 229 -0.34 -11.50 -19.17
CA GLN A 229 -1.51 -11.25 -18.33
C GLN A 229 -2.83 -11.57 -19.05
N THR A 230 -2.89 -11.19 -20.33
CA THR A 230 -4.12 -11.24 -21.13
C THR A 230 -4.22 -12.49 -21.98
N GLY A 231 -3.18 -13.33 -22.00
CA GLY A 231 -3.12 -14.54 -22.82
C GLY A 231 -3.12 -14.24 -24.32
N THR A 232 -2.54 -13.12 -24.75
CA THR A 232 -2.49 -12.69 -26.15
C THR A 232 -1.07 -12.73 -26.71
N LEU A 233 -0.92 -12.79 -28.04
CA LEU A 233 0.39 -12.73 -28.69
C LEU A 233 0.73 -11.28 -29.07
N LYS A 234 2.02 -10.89 -28.97
CA LYS A 234 2.47 -9.50 -29.22
C LYS A 234 2.07 -8.94 -30.60
N HIS A 235 1.89 -9.79 -31.60
CA HIS A 235 1.54 -9.39 -32.97
C HIS A 235 0.02 -9.20 -33.20
N GLU A 236 -0.83 -9.57 -32.24
CA GLU A 236 -2.27 -9.34 -32.33
C GLU A 236 -2.58 -7.83 -32.23
N GLN A 237 -3.43 -7.32 -33.12
CA GLN A 237 -3.66 -5.87 -33.26
C GLN A 237 -4.57 -5.29 -32.16
N ASN A 238 -5.57 -6.05 -31.70
CA ASN A 238 -6.61 -5.59 -30.77
C ASN A 238 -6.38 -6.10 -29.34
N ARG A 239 -5.13 -6.32 -28.95
CA ARG A 239 -4.78 -6.73 -27.59
C ARG A 239 -4.62 -5.52 -26.67
N MET A 240 -4.71 -5.76 -25.38
CA MET A 240 -4.36 -4.76 -24.37
C MET A 240 -2.84 -4.54 -24.38
N ARG A 241 -2.46 -3.26 -24.38
CA ARG A 241 -1.08 -2.77 -24.30
C ARG A 241 -1.14 -1.30 -23.85
N MET A 242 -0.03 -0.80 -23.31
CA MET A 242 0.17 0.65 -23.23
C MET A 242 0.27 1.22 -24.64
N SER A 243 -0.46 2.29 -24.91
CA SER A 243 -0.48 2.93 -26.24
C SER A 243 0.78 3.74 -26.55
N ASP A 244 1.56 4.06 -25.52
CA ASP A 244 2.74 4.91 -25.58
C ASP A 244 3.85 4.36 -24.64
N PRO A 245 5.15 4.52 -24.95
CA PRO A 245 6.24 3.98 -24.12
C PRO A 245 6.72 4.92 -22.98
N SER A 246 5.99 5.97 -22.61
CA SER A 246 6.42 6.95 -21.58
C SER A 246 6.05 6.62 -20.13
N TYR A 247 5.53 5.42 -19.83
CA TYR A 247 5.19 4.98 -18.46
C TYR A 247 6.42 4.58 -17.61
N TYR A 248 7.60 5.16 -17.88
CA TYR A 248 8.81 4.95 -17.08
C TYR A 248 8.94 6.00 -15.96
N LEU A 249 9.87 5.79 -15.03
CA LEU A 249 10.23 6.77 -14.02
C LEU A 249 10.97 7.96 -14.68
N THR A 250 10.20 8.93 -15.18
CA THR A 250 10.71 10.12 -15.85
C THR A 250 11.58 10.97 -14.94
N THR A 251 12.53 11.70 -15.53
CA THR A 251 13.36 12.65 -14.79
C THR A 251 12.57 13.91 -14.43
N GLN A 252 13.08 14.67 -13.47
CA GLN A 252 12.50 15.94 -13.07
C GLN A 252 12.46 16.92 -14.27
N GLU A 253 13.50 16.95 -15.10
CA GLU A 253 13.53 17.78 -16.32
C GLU A 253 12.47 17.39 -17.35
N GLU A 254 12.18 16.10 -17.51
CA GLU A 254 11.12 15.62 -18.40
C GLU A 254 9.76 16.09 -17.89
N MET A 255 9.47 15.91 -16.60
CA MET A 255 8.22 16.38 -15.99
C MET A 255 8.04 17.89 -16.12
N TRP A 256 9.12 18.67 -15.97
CA TRP A 256 9.10 20.12 -16.21
C TRP A 256 8.92 20.52 -17.67
N ARG A 257 9.32 19.68 -18.64
CA ARG A 257 8.99 19.89 -20.06
C ARG A 257 7.52 19.67 -20.33
N TYR A 258 6.89 18.70 -19.66
CA TYR A 258 5.48 18.36 -19.85
C TYR A 258 4.53 19.35 -19.17
N PHE A 259 4.85 19.75 -17.94
CA PHE A 259 3.95 20.54 -17.10
C PHE A 259 4.49 21.91 -16.71
N GLY A 260 5.55 22.40 -17.38
CA GLY A 260 6.17 23.69 -17.07
C GLY A 260 5.26 24.91 -17.23
N GLU A 261 4.14 24.78 -17.98
CA GLU A 261 3.10 25.82 -18.10
C GLU A 261 2.11 25.83 -16.91
N VAL A 262 2.15 24.79 -16.07
CA VAL A 262 1.30 24.58 -14.89
C VAL A 262 2.20 24.20 -13.70
N PRO A 263 3.15 25.07 -13.31
CA PRO A 263 4.17 24.74 -12.30
C PRO A 263 3.57 24.40 -10.93
N GLU A 264 2.36 24.87 -10.62
CA GLU A 264 1.63 24.50 -9.40
C GLU A 264 1.34 23.00 -9.31
N ALA A 265 1.12 22.31 -10.44
CA ALA A 265 0.86 20.87 -10.46
C ALA A 265 2.12 20.06 -10.08
N LEU A 266 3.29 20.55 -10.48
CA LEU A 266 4.59 20.00 -10.10
C LEU A 266 4.92 20.33 -8.64
N ALA A 267 4.69 21.57 -8.20
CA ALA A 267 4.94 22.00 -6.83
C ALA A 267 4.06 21.25 -5.81
N ASN A 268 2.81 20.93 -6.18
CA ASN A 268 1.90 20.17 -5.32
C ASN A 268 2.39 18.74 -5.06
N SER A 269 3.18 18.12 -5.95
CA SER A 269 3.72 16.79 -5.68
C SER A 269 4.70 16.82 -4.49
N LEU A 270 5.57 17.84 -4.44
CA LEU A 270 6.47 18.08 -3.30
C LEU A 270 5.69 18.43 -2.03
N ALA A 271 4.70 19.32 -2.13
CA ALA A 271 3.89 19.72 -0.97
C ALA A 271 3.14 18.53 -0.36
N ILE A 272 2.63 17.62 -1.19
CA ILE A 272 2.02 16.37 -0.74
C ILE A 272 3.07 15.47 -0.08
N ALA A 273 4.23 15.28 -0.71
CA ALA A 273 5.30 14.45 -0.14
C ALA A 273 5.78 14.94 1.23
N GLU A 274 5.89 16.26 1.41
CA GLU A 274 6.26 16.87 2.70
C GLU A 274 5.22 16.60 3.79
N ARG A 275 3.93 16.56 3.42
CA ARG A 275 2.82 16.27 4.33
C ARG A 275 2.71 14.79 4.70
N CYS A 276 3.20 13.88 3.85
CA CYS A 276 3.03 12.44 4.07
C CYS A 276 3.99 11.86 5.11
N GLU A 277 3.48 11.53 6.30
CA GLU A 277 4.28 10.96 7.39
C GLU A 277 3.66 9.66 7.93
N VAL A 278 4.25 8.53 7.53
CA VAL A 278 3.86 7.18 7.99
C VAL A 278 5.09 6.50 8.58
N ASP A 279 4.97 6.01 9.81
CA ASP A 279 6.04 5.35 10.53
C ASP A 279 5.77 3.84 10.60
N LEU A 280 6.59 3.08 9.87
CA LEU A 280 6.55 1.61 9.81
C LEU A 280 7.80 0.99 10.46
N GLU A 281 8.53 1.75 11.28
CA GLU A 281 9.67 1.21 12.01
C GLU A 281 9.25 0.11 12.99
N LYS A 282 10.15 -0.85 13.21
CA LYS A 282 9.87 -1.98 14.09
C LYS A 282 9.86 -1.53 15.56
N LYS A 283 8.68 -1.30 16.13
CA LYS A 283 8.47 -0.97 17.54
C LYS A 283 8.22 -2.22 18.38
N GLY A 284 9.27 -3.03 18.54
CA GLY A 284 9.22 -4.24 19.39
C GLY A 284 8.38 -5.38 18.81
N TYR A 285 7.82 -6.21 19.69
CA TYR A 285 6.96 -7.34 19.34
C TYR A 285 5.52 -7.06 19.77
N HIS A 286 4.57 -7.37 18.89
CA HIS A 286 3.14 -7.31 19.19
C HIS A 286 2.64 -8.73 19.51
N LEU A 287 2.80 -9.16 20.76
CA LEU A 287 2.34 -10.47 21.22
C LEU A 287 0.84 -10.43 21.57
N PRO A 288 0.07 -11.49 21.27
CA PRO A 288 -1.30 -11.62 21.76
C PRO A 288 -1.36 -11.61 23.29
N ASN A 289 -2.49 -11.15 23.84
CA ASN A 289 -2.75 -11.30 25.27
C ASN A 289 -2.97 -12.78 25.59
N PHE A 290 -2.16 -13.34 26.50
CA PHE A 290 -2.34 -14.71 26.99
C PHE A 290 -3.18 -14.69 28.29
N PRO A 291 -4.25 -15.51 28.39
CA PRO A 291 -5.08 -15.57 29.58
C PRO A 291 -4.34 -16.28 30.73
N VAL A 292 -3.75 -15.51 31.63
CA VAL A 292 -3.08 -16.03 32.84
C VAL A 292 -4.14 -16.41 33.88
N PRO A 293 -4.10 -17.62 34.48
CA PRO A 293 -5.01 -18.00 35.55
C PRO A 293 -4.93 -17.05 36.75
N ALA A 294 -6.06 -16.84 37.44
CA ALA A 294 -6.19 -15.81 38.47
C ALA A 294 -5.29 -16.02 39.71
N GLU A 295 -4.82 -17.25 39.92
CA GLU A 295 -3.86 -17.61 40.96
C GLU A 295 -2.42 -17.16 40.66
N PHE A 296 -2.12 -16.67 39.46
CA PHE A 296 -0.80 -16.15 39.09
C PHE A 296 -0.86 -14.64 38.85
N GLU A 297 0.13 -13.92 39.35
CA GLU A 297 0.18 -12.45 39.24
C GLU A 297 0.58 -11.99 37.83
N SER A 298 1.38 -12.79 37.11
CA SER A 298 1.88 -12.44 35.78
C SER A 298 2.11 -13.65 34.87
N ALA A 299 2.33 -13.37 33.57
CA ALA A 299 2.75 -14.38 32.60
C ALA A 299 4.08 -15.05 32.99
N GLY A 300 5.02 -14.27 33.56
CA GLY A 300 6.30 -14.81 34.03
C GLY A 300 6.14 -15.78 35.21
N ASP A 301 5.24 -15.50 36.14
CA ASP A 301 4.95 -16.39 37.28
C ASP A 301 4.31 -17.69 36.82
N TYR A 302 3.34 -17.59 35.91
CA TYR A 302 2.68 -18.76 35.35
C TYR A 302 3.65 -19.61 34.52
N LEU A 303 4.49 -18.97 33.70
CA LEU A 303 5.53 -19.66 32.94
C LEU A 303 6.51 -20.38 33.86
N ARG A 304 6.97 -19.73 34.94
CA ARG A 304 7.83 -20.36 35.95
C ARG A 304 7.16 -21.59 36.55
N TYR A 305 5.90 -21.47 36.99
CA TYR A 305 5.15 -22.61 37.53
C TYR A 305 5.08 -23.79 36.55
N LEU A 306 4.76 -23.54 35.28
CA LEU A 306 4.70 -24.57 34.25
C LEU A 306 6.08 -25.17 33.96
N ALA A 307 7.13 -24.36 33.94
CA ALA A 307 8.49 -24.80 33.70
C ALA A 307 8.97 -25.76 34.81
N TYR A 308 8.70 -25.44 36.08
CA TYR A 308 9.02 -26.33 37.21
C TYR A 308 8.20 -27.63 37.19
N ARG A 309 6.93 -27.57 36.80
CA ARG A 309 6.14 -28.80 36.57
C ARG A 309 6.71 -29.65 35.44
N GLY A 310 7.15 -29.01 34.35
CA GLY A 310 7.82 -29.67 33.24
C GLY A 310 9.16 -30.28 33.63
N LEU A 311 9.91 -29.61 34.51
CA LEU A 311 11.18 -30.11 35.07
C LEU A 311 10.94 -31.39 35.87
N ALA A 312 9.99 -31.38 36.80
CA ALA A 312 9.63 -32.55 37.60
C ALA A 312 9.14 -33.72 36.72
N TRP A 313 8.32 -33.43 35.71
CA TRP A 313 7.86 -34.45 34.77
C TRP A 313 8.99 -35.12 33.97
N ARG A 314 10.02 -34.37 33.57
CA ARG A 314 11.13 -34.86 32.74
C ARG A 314 12.24 -35.54 33.54
N TYR A 315 12.54 -35.04 34.74
CA TYR A 315 13.73 -35.42 35.52
C TYR A 315 13.40 -36.00 36.91
N GLY A 316 12.13 -36.00 37.33
CA GLY A 316 11.66 -36.50 38.62
C GLY A 316 11.48 -35.40 39.68
N ASP A 317 10.78 -35.73 40.77
CA ASP A 317 10.37 -34.75 41.79
C ASP A 317 11.54 -34.10 42.56
N ASP A 318 12.70 -34.76 42.63
CA ASP A 318 13.91 -34.21 43.28
C ASP A 318 14.76 -33.34 42.33
N ALA A 319 14.36 -33.16 41.06
CA ALA A 319 15.16 -32.46 40.05
C ALA A 319 15.45 -30.99 40.39
N GLU A 320 14.57 -30.34 41.15
CA GLU A 320 14.79 -28.97 41.64
C GLU A 320 15.96 -28.88 42.63
N ARG A 321 16.30 -29.97 43.32
CA ARG A 321 17.44 -30.01 44.26
C ARG A 321 18.78 -30.23 43.58
N ASP A 322 18.78 -30.60 42.30
CA ASP A 322 19.99 -30.69 41.49
C ASP A 322 20.48 -29.26 41.17
N PRO A 323 21.66 -28.84 41.67
CA PRO A 323 22.15 -27.48 41.47
C PRO A 323 22.32 -27.11 39.99
N VAL A 324 22.66 -28.07 39.12
CA VAL A 324 22.90 -27.82 37.70
C VAL A 324 21.57 -27.57 36.97
N LEU A 325 20.54 -28.35 37.28
CA LEU A 325 19.21 -28.17 36.68
C LEU A 325 18.55 -26.89 37.17
N HIS A 326 18.63 -26.62 38.48
CA HIS A 326 18.08 -25.42 39.09
C HIS A 326 18.75 -24.14 38.56
N GLU A 327 20.08 -24.09 38.50
CA GLU A 327 20.79 -22.94 37.92
C GLU A 327 20.39 -22.72 36.46
N ARG A 328 20.23 -23.81 35.69
CA ARG A 328 19.89 -23.71 34.28
C ARG A 328 18.49 -23.15 34.05
N ILE A 329 17.48 -23.67 34.75
CA ILE A 329 16.09 -23.23 34.57
C ILE A 329 15.90 -21.79 35.03
N GLU A 330 16.51 -21.39 36.15
CA GLU A 330 16.44 -20.02 36.65
C GLU A 330 17.12 -19.03 35.71
N ARG A 331 18.29 -19.37 35.19
CA ARG A 331 18.99 -18.53 34.21
C ARG A 331 18.16 -18.30 32.95
N GLU A 332 17.55 -19.36 32.40
CA GLU A 332 16.73 -19.24 31.19
C GLU A 332 15.46 -18.45 31.44
N LEU A 333 14.72 -18.75 32.51
CA LEU A 333 13.52 -17.99 32.89
C LEU A 333 13.83 -16.50 33.09
N GLN A 334 14.95 -16.17 33.72
CA GLN A 334 15.37 -14.79 33.90
C GLN A 334 15.64 -14.08 32.56
N ILE A 335 16.32 -14.75 31.62
CA ILE A 335 16.60 -14.19 30.30
C ILE A 335 15.29 -13.97 29.52
N ILE A 336 14.40 -14.97 29.53
CA ILE A 336 13.09 -14.90 28.86
C ILE A 336 12.28 -13.71 29.37
N HIS A 337 12.22 -13.55 30.69
CA HIS A 337 11.52 -12.44 31.33
C HIS A 337 12.14 -11.08 30.96
N ASN A 338 13.46 -10.96 31.07
CA ASN A 338 14.17 -9.71 30.75
C ASN A 338 14.02 -9.30 29.27
N MET A 339 13.84 -10.26 28.38
CA MET A 339 13.60 -10.02 26.95
C MET A 339 12.11 -9.78 26.62
N GLY A 340 11.20 -9.92 27.59
CA GLY A 340 9.76 -9.72 27.40
C GLY A 340 9.07 -10.87 26.64
N PHE A 341 9.59 -12.09 26.74
CA PHE A 341 9.08 -13.24 25.99
C PHE A 341 8.26 -14.24 26.80
N ASP A 342 7.90 -13.94 28.05
CA ASP A 342 7.11 -14.84 28.90
C ASP A 342 5.83 -15.33 28.19
N THR A 343 5.06 -14.37 27.65
CA THR A 343 3.83 -14.61 26.90
C THR A 343 4.08 -15.45 25.64
N TYR A 344 5.19 -15.25 24.95
CA TYR A 344 5.51 -16.04 23.75
C TYR A 344 5.70 -17.52 24.09
N PHE A 345 6.45 -17.83 25.16
CA PHE A 345 6.64 -19.20 25.61
C PHE A 345 5.31 -19.85 26.05
N LEU A 346 4.44 -19.09 26.73
CA LEU A 346 3.11 -19.58 27.11
C LEU A 346 2.23 -19.90 25.88
N ILE A 347 2.22 -19.04 24.86
CA ILE A 347 1.46 -19.28 23.62
C ILE A 347 1.93 -20.56 22.94
N VAL A 348 3.25 -20.73 22.77
CA VAL A 348 3.80 -21.91 22.10
C VAL A 348 3.55 -23.19 22.92
N TRP A 349 3.68 -23.10 24.24
CA TRP A 349 3.34 -24.20 25.15
C TRP A 349 1.86 -24.62 25.02
N ASP A 350 0.93 -23.67 25.01
CA ASP A 350 -0.50 -23.92 24.88
C ASP A 350 -0.85 -24.59 23.54
N LEU A 351 -0.24 -24.13 22.44
CA LEU A 351 -0.39 -24.77 21.13
C LEU A 351 0.09 -26.23 21.13
N CYS A 352 1.23 -26.50 21.77
CA CYS A 352 1.76 -27.86 21.92
C CYS A 352 0.86 -28.74 22.80
N GLU A 353 0.35 -28.22 23.91
CA GLU A 353 -0.57 -28.95 24.79
C GLU A 353 -1.90 -29.26 24.10
N PHE A 354 -2.44 -28.30 23.33
CA PHE A 354 -3.62 -28.54 22.51
C PHE A 354 -3.37 -29.63 21.47
N ALA A 355 -2.24 -29.57 20.76
CA ALA A 355 -1.89 -30.60 19.77
C ALA A 355 -1.80 -31.98 20.42
N ARG A 356 -1.23 -32.09 21.63
CA ARG A 356 -1.18 -33.33 22.42
C ARG A 356 -2.57 -33.85 22.76
N PHE A 357 -3.44 -32.96 23.23
CA PHE A 357 -4.80 -33.29 23.60
C PHE A 357 -5.65 -33.74 22.40
N ALA A 358 -5.46 -33.08 21.26
CA ALA A 358 -6.21 -33.33 20.03
C ALA A 358 -5.61 -34.43 19.13
N ASP A 359 -4.57 -35.13 19.59
CA ASP A 359 -3.82 -36.15 18.82
C ASP A 359 -3.32 -35.63 17.45
N ILE A 360 -2.92 -34.37 17.42
CA ILE A 360 -2.28 -33.73 16.27
C ILE A 360 -0.78 -33.97 16.42
N TRP A 361 -0.13 -34.55 15.41
CA TRP A 361 1.32 -34.77 15.47
C TRP A 361 2.11 -33.50 15.16
N TRP A 362 3.12 -33.17 15.97
CA TRP A 362 4.05 -32.06 15.71
C TRP A 362 5.51 -32.50 15.85
N ASN A 363 6.42 -31.70 15.30
CA ASN A 363 7.86 -31.90 15.39
C ASN A 363 8.56 -30.56 15.70
N VAL A 364 9.78 -30.62 16.24
CA VAL A 364 10.57 -29.43 16.61
C VAL A 364 11.66 -29.15 15.58
N ARG A 365 11.91 -27.86 15.30
CA ARG A 365 12.96 -27.35 14.41
C ARG A 365 13.41 -25.96 14.87
N GLY A 366 14.62 -25.57 14.47
CA GLY A 366 15.24 -24.32 14.92
C GLY A 366 16.08 -24.52 16.19
N SER A 367 16.32 -23.42 16.92
CA SER A 367 17.18 -23.39 18.11
C SER A 367 16.42 -23.34 19.44
N GLY A 368 15.10 -23.55 19.40
CA GLY A 368 14.21 -23.49 20.56
C GLY A 368 14.03 -24.82 21.29
#